data_AF-A0A2U3EV61-F1
#
_entry.id   AF-A0A2U3EV61-F1
#
_cell.length_a   1.000
_cell.length_b   1.000
_cell.length_c   1.000
_cell.angle_alpha   90.00
_cell.angle_beta   90.00
_cell.angle_gamma   90.00
#
_symmetry.space_group_name_H-M   'P 1'
#
loop_
_entity.id
_entity.type
_entity.pdbx_description
1 polymer ?
#
loop_
_entity_poly.entity_id
_entity_poly.type
_entity_poly.pdbx_seq_one_letter_code
_entity_poly.pdbx_strand_id
1 'polypeptide(L)'
;MDKSHNLIEVNVVDENYKKVNQWNFGSYHHSNESIDNSDDILSRVGYEIYPAIYPIGKNDKTIALVYKWFTGYAGGGRENDYADFLTLEKNGKFNVAFQNILFYQSEIMRACFTDSDYKKHSHCQDESWSILNIHIIDDGEQYYKWKLLTKSYEWPSFEDKEKTKVEINSETVIPFQQK
;
A
#
# COMPACT_ATOMS: atom_id res chain seq x y z
N MET A 1 20.44 2.57 -5.32
CA MET A 1 19.75 2.41 -4.03
C MET A 1 19.79 0.95 -3.65
N ASP A 2 20.19 0.66 -2.41
CA ASP A 2 20.40 -0.67 -1.90
C ASP A 2 19.10 -1.49 -1.94
N LYS A 3 19.12 -2.63 -2.65
CA LYS A 3 17.95 -3.52 -2.83
C LYS A 3 17.82 -4.54 -1.69
N SER A 4 18.39 -4.29 -0.52
CA SER A 4 18.44 -5.29 0.56
C SER A 4 17.16 -5.30 1.40
N HIS A 5 16.04 -5.72 0.82
CA HIS A 5 14.81 -5.97 1.58
C HIS A 5 14.85 -7.37 2.16
N ASN A 6 15.25 -7.46 3.44
CA ASN A 6 15.33 -8.72 4.16
C ASN A 6 14.30 -8.78 5.27
N LEU A 7 13.65 -9.93 5.41
CA LEU A 7 12.86 -10.27 6.58
C LEU A 7 13.54 -11.43 7.30
N ILE A 8 13.64 -11.34 8.63
CA ILE A 8 14.26 -12.38 9.46
C ILE A 8 13.23 -12.85 10.49
N GLU A 9 13.01 -14.16 10.54
CA GLU A 9 12.26 -14.79 11.60
C GLU A 9 13.24 -15.23 12.70
N VAL A 10 12.91 -14.92 13.94
CA VAL A 10 13.74 -15.23 15.11
C VAL A 10 12.90 -15.92 16.17
N ASN A 11 13.49 -16.92 16.84
CA ASN A 11 12.98 -17.47 18.07
C ASN A 11 13.75 -16.85 19.24
N VAL A 12 13.02 -16.44 20.28
CA VAL A 12 13.63 -16.00 21.54
C VAL A 12 13.77 -17.21 22.45
N VAL A 13 15.01 -17.56 22.79
CA VAL A 13 15.34 -18.65 23.71
C VAL A 13 16.28 -18.08 24.76
N ASP A 14 15.87 -18.11 26.04
CA ASP A 14 16.65 -17.57 27.17
C ASP A 14 17.15 -16.13 26.89
N GLU A 15 16.23 -15.25 26.50
CA GLU A 15 16.51 -13.84 26.14
C GLU A 15 17.45 -13.63 24.93
N ASN A 16 17.83 -14.70 24.22
CA ASN A 16 18.66 -14.63 23.02
C ASN A 16 17.84 -14.85 21.75
N TYR A 17 18.11 -14.04 20.72
CA TYR A 17 17.52 -14.19 19.40
C TYR A 17 18.29 -15.24 18.59
N LYS A 18 17.60 -16.32 18.21
CA LYS A 18 18.12 -17.33 17.26
C LYS A 18 17.39 -17.18 15.94
N LYS A 19 18.13 -16.92 14.86
CA LYS A 19 17.58 -16.87 13.50
C LYS A 19 17.00 -18.23 13.13
N VAL A 20 15.73 -18.24 12.72
CA VAL A 20 14.98 -19.42 12.28
C VAL A 20 14.91 -19.45 10.76
N ASN A 21 14.61 -18.30 10.15
CA ASN A 21 14.46 -18.18 8.71
C ASN A 21 14.87 -16.77 8.25
N GLN A 22 15.15 -16.64 6.96
CA GLN A 22 15.47 -15.36 6.33
C GLN A 22 14.97 -15.35 4.90
N TRP A 23 14.20 -14.32 4.54
CA TRP A 23 13.78 -14.04 3.19
C TRP A 23 14.53 -12.83 2.67
N ASN A 24 15.04 -12.95 1.44
CA ASN A 24 15.70 -11.86 0.74
C ASN A 24 14.88 -11.55 -0.52
N PHE A 25 14.28 -10.36 -0.55
CA PHE A 25 13.44 -9.90 -1.64
C PHE A 25 14.20 -9.02 -2.64
N GLY A 26 15.53 -8.90 -2.54
CA GLY A 26 16.31 -8.00 -3.38
C GLY A 26 16.36 -8.37 -4.86
N SER A 27 16.08 -9.63 -5.20
CA SER A 27 15.92 -10.10 -6.58
C SER A 27 14.47 -10.08 -7.07
N TYR A 28 13.51 -9.72 -6.21
CA TYR A 28 12.11 -9.64 -6.61
C TYR A 28 11.87 -8.35 -7.40
N HIS A 29 11.19 -8.49 -8.53
CA HIS A 29 10.71 -7.38 -9.34
C HIS A 29 9.24 -7.15 -9.02
N HIS A 30 8.94 -6.03 -8.37
CA HIS A 30 7.57 -5.68 -8.04
C HIS A 30 6.77 -5.42 -9.31
N SER A 31 5.48 -5.77 -9.29
CA SER A 31 4.52 -5.59 -10.39
C SER A 31 4.42 -4.16 -10.93
N ASN A 32 4.88 -3.17 -10.15
CA ASN A 32 4.84 -1.75 -10.48
C ASN A 32 6.22 -1.23 -10.88
N GLU A 33 7.31 -2.02 -10.84
CA GLU A 33 8.67 -1.55 -11.22
C GLU A 33 8.80 -1.24 -12.70
N SER A 34 8.04 -1.93 -13.55
CA SER A 34 8.09 -1.80 -15.02
C SER A 34 6.90 -1.05 -15.62
N ILE A 35 6.03 -0.47 -14.80
CA ILE A 35 4.95 0.38 -15.32
C ILE A 35 5.63 1.67 -15.79
N ASP A 36 5.79 1.76 -17.11
CA ASP A 36 6.31 2.93 -17.81
C ASP A 36 5.26 4.04 -17.65
N ASN A 37 5.39 4.83 -16.58
CA ASN A 37 4.66 6.08 -16.41
C ASN A 37 5.30 7.10 -17.36
N SER A 38 5.09 6.91 -18.67
CA SER A 38 5.56 7.82 -19.72
C SER A 38 4.96 9.23 -19.61
N ASP A 39 3.95 9.39 -18.75
CA ASP A 39 3.51 10.68 -18.22
C ASP A 39 4.34 11.01 -16.96
N ASP A 40 5.47 11.66 -17.23
CA ASP A 40 6.62 12.19 -16.46
C ASP A 40 6.38 12.83 -15.06
N ILE A 41 5.34 12.45 -14.31
CA ILE A 41 4.91 13.15 -13.10
C ILE A 41 5.27 12.35 -11.84
N LEU A 42 4.97 11.04 -11.77
CA LEU A 42 5.24 10.22 -10.58
C LEU A 42 6.65 9.61 -10.61
N SER A 43 7.51 10.09 -9.71
CA SER A 43 8.84 9.53 -9.47
C SER A 43 8.78 8.39 -8.45
N ARG A 44 9.56 7.34 -8.70
CA ARG A 44 9.77 6.25 -7.74
C ARG A 44 10.44 6.80 -6.48
N VAL A 45 9.82 6.58 -5.32
CA VAL A 45 10.39 6.95 -4.02
C VAL A 45 11.18 5.77 -3.44
N GLY A 46 10.66 4.55 -3.57
CA GLY A 46 11.33 3.37 -3.04
C GLY A 46 10.38 2.20 -2.81
N TYR A 47 10.86 1.25 -2.00
CA TYR A 47 10.06 0.13 -1.51
C TYR A 47 10.27 -0.08 -0.03
N GLU A 48 9.26 -0.64 0.63
CA GLU A 48 9.35 -1.09 2.01
C GLU A 48 8.57 -2.38 2.23
N ILE A 49 8.95 -3.14 3.27
CA ILE A 49 8.10 -4.20 3.80
C ILE A 49 7.18 -3.54 4.82
N TYR A 50 5.88 -3.57 4.58
CA TYR A 50 4.92 -3.04 5.54
C TYR A 50 4.94 -3.93 6.81
N PRO A 51 4.95 -3.36 8.03
CA PRO A 51 5.21 -4.10 9.27
C PRO A 51 3.98 -4.89 9.75
N ALA A 52 3.42 -5.74 8.89
CA ALA A 52 2.31 -6.62 9.20
C ALA A 52 2.44 -7.96 8.48
N ILE A 53 1.86 -8.99 9.08
CA ILE A 53 1.74 -10.33 8.50
C ILE A 53 0.28 -10.57 8.16
N TYR A 54 0.03 -11.06 6.95
CA TYR A 54 -1.32 -11.30 6.44
C TYR A 54 -1.53 -12.81 6.20
N PRO A 55 -2.44 -13.48 6.93
CA PRO A 55 -2.70 -14.89 6.68
C PRO A 55 -3.46 -15.08 5.37
N ILE A 56 -3.00 -16.03 4.57
CA ILE A 56 -3.64 -16.45 3.32
C ILE A 56 -4.17 -17.88 3.40
N GLY A 57 -3.94 -18.57 4.51
CA GLY A 57 -4.42 -19.91 4.82
C GLY A 57 -4.05 -20.28 6.25
N LYS A 58 -4.40 -21.49 6.68
CA LYS A 58 -4.23 -21.94 8.08
C LYS A 58 -2.79 -21.86 8.57
N ASN A 59 -1.82 -22.15 7.70
CA ASN A 59 -0.39 -22.13 8.03
C ASN A 59 0.40 -21.17 7.13
N ASP A 60 -0.27 -20.52 6.18
CA ASP A 60 0.36 -19.74 5.13
C ASP A 60 0.18 -18.25 5.39
N LYS A 61 1.29 -17.53 5.30
CA LYS A 61 1.40 -16.12 5.67
C LYS A 61 2.08 -15.36 4.55
N THR A 62 1.70 -14.11 4.39
CA THR A 62 2.35 -13.18 3.46
C THR A 62 2.77 -11.91 4.17
N ILE A 63 3.66 -11.17 3.50
CA ILE A 63 3.97 -9.77 3.80
C ILE A 63 3.56 -8.91 2.61
N ALA A 64 3.26 -7.64 2.87
CA ALA A 64 3.13 -6.65 1.82
C ALA A 64 4.50 -6.03 1.55
N LEU A 65 5.02 -6.24 0.34
CA LEU A 65 6.10 -5.43 -0.19
C LEU A 65 5.45 -4.26 -0.93
N VAL A 66 5.65 -3.04 -0.42
CA VAL A 66 4.99 -1.83 -0.90
C VAL A 66 5.95 -1.05 -1.79
N TYR A 67 5.50 -0.73 -3.00
CA TYR A 67 6.13 0.18 -3.95
C TYR A 67 5.52 1.57 -3.80
N LYS A 68 6.37 2.59 -3.57
CA LYS A 68 5.94 3.97 -3.38
C LYS A 68 6.25 4.86 -4.57
N TRP A 69 5.25 5.59 -5.02
CA TRP A 69 5.32 6.61 -6.06
C TRP A 69 4.95 7.96 -5.50
N PHE A 70 5.68 9.01 -5.89
CA PHE A 70 5.37 10.37 -5.48
C PHE A 70 5.63 11.36 -6.61
N THR A 71 4.78 12.38 -6.68
CA THR A 71 4.99 13.58 -7.47
C THR A 71 4.69 14.80 -6.64
N GLY A 72 5.50 15.84 -6.81
CA GLY A 72 5.23 17.15 -6.25
C GLY A 72 4.96 18.14 -7.38
N TYR A 73 3.98 19.01 -7.18
CA TYR A 73 3.70 20.12 -8.08
C TYR A 73 3.40 21.39 -7.27
N ALA A 74 3.39 22.55 -7.93
CA ALA A 74 3.19 23.81 -7.23
C ALA A 74 1.84 23.83 -6.50
N GLY A 75 1.90 23.86 -5.17
CA GLY A 75 0.70 23.86 -4.34
C GLY A 75 0.13 22.47 -4.02
N GLY A 76 0.88 21.40 -4.26
CA GLY A 76 0.36 20.06 -4.03
C GLY A 76 1.31 18.93 -4.36
N GLY A 77 0.74 17.73 -4.42
CA GLY A 77 1.44 16.51 -4.78
C GLY A 77 0.52 15.31 -4.69
N ARG A 78 0.98 14.20 -5.26
CA ARG A 78 0.27 12.93 -5.25
C ARG A 78 1.22 11.80 -4.87
N GLU A 79 0.72 10.90 -4.04
CA GLU A 79 1.39 9.68 -3.60
C GLU A 79 0.51 8.48 -3.93
N ASN A 80 1.11 7.42 -4.49
CA ASN A 80 0.45 6.13 -4.68
C ASN A 80 1.37 5.02 -4.16
N ASP A 81 0.83 4.18 -3.30
CA ASP A 81 1.49 3.00 -2.76
C ASP A 81 0.79 1.75 -3.26
N TYR A 82 1.53 0.86 -3.93
CA TYR A 82 1.04 -0.41 -4.41
C TYR A 82 1.72 -1.55 -3.68
N ALA A 83 0.95 -2.55 -3.26
CA ALA A 83 1.47 -3.72 -2.57
C ALA A 83 1.42 -4.97 -3.44
N ASP A 84 2.54 -5.69 -3.49
CA ASP A 84 2.57 -7.11 -3.81
C ASP A 84 2.67 -7.92 -2.52
N PHE A 85 1.84 -8.95 -2.39
CA PHE A 85 1.82 -9.82 -1.23
C PHE A 85 2.61 -11.09 -1.49
N LEU A 86 3.71 -11.27 -0.75
CA LEU A 86 4.67 -12.36 -0.94
C LEU A 86 4.57 -13.39 0.19
N THR A 87 4.51 -14.68 -0.14
CA THR A 87 4.46 -15.75 0.86
C THR A 87 5.76 -15.87 1.65
N LEU A 88 5.65 -16.30 2.90
CA LEU A 88 6.78 -16.60 3.77
C LEU A 88 7.00 -18.10 3.89
N GLU A 89 7.61 -18.72 2.87
CA GLU A 89 7.87 -20.16 2.87
C GLU A 89 9.18 -20.51 3.60
N LYS A 90 9.34 -21.79 3.92
CA LYS A 90 10.57 -22.29 4.55
C LYS A 90 11.77 -22.09 3.63
N ASN A 91 12.96 -21.96 4.24
CA ASN A 91 14.25 -21.81 3.55
C ASN A 91 14.32 -20.55 2.67
N GLY A 92 13.70 -19.45 3.11
CA GLY A 92 13.73 -18.16 2.42
C GLY A 92 13.01 -18.10 1.08
N LYS A 93 12.22 -19.12 0.72
CA LYS A 93 11.41 -19.11 -0.50
C LYS A 93 10.19 -18.22 -0.33
N PHE A 94 9.70 -17.69 -1.44
CA PHE A 94 8.48 -16.90 -1.51
C PHE A 94 7.84 -17.04 -2.89
N ASN A 95 6.53 -16.85 -2.95
CA ASN A 95 5.70 -16.78 -4.15
C ASN A 95 4.78 -15.56 -4.06
N VAL A 96 4.31 -15.05 -5.19
CA VAL A 96 3.38 -13.91 -5.24
C VAL A 96 1.95 -14.43 -5.03
N ALA A 97 1.34 -14.05 -3.91
CA ALA A 97 -0.06 -14.38 -3.60
C ALA A 97 -1.03 -13.38 -4.25
N PHE A 98 -0.70 -12.08 -4.18
CA PHE A 98 -1.44 -10.99 -4.81
C PHE A 98 -0.45 -9.96 -5.36
N GLN A 99 -0.84 -9.25 -6.41
CA GLN A 99 -0.01 -8.22 -7.04
C GLN A 99 -0.83 -6.98 -7.38
N ASN A 100 -0.15 -5.84 -7.46
CA ASN A 100 -0.72 -4.58 -7.91
C ASN A 100 -1.96 -4.13 -7.11
N ILE A 101 -1.93 -4.30 -5.79
CA ILE A 101 -3.02 -3.87 -4.91
C ILE A 101 -2.76 -2.42 -4.49
N LEU A 102 -3.67 -1.49 -4.84
CA LEU A 102 -3.58 -0.12 -4.34
C LEU A 102 -3.74 -0.13 -2.81
N PHE A 103 -2.65 0.16 -2.11
CA PHE A 103 -2.53 0.04 -0.67
C PHE A 103 -2.85 1.37 0.02
N TYR A 104 -2.37 2.46 -0.57
CA TYR A 104 -2.64 3.82 -0.14
C TYR A 104 -2.55 4.78 -1.34
N GLN A 105 -3.34 5.85 -1.32
CA GLN A 105 -3.20 6.97 -2.24
C GLN A 105 -3.51 8.26 -1.50
N SER A 106 -2.82 9.34 -1.85
CA SER A 106 -3.23 10.69 -1.50
C SER A 106 -2.92 11.68 -2.60
N GLU A 107 -3.71 12.74 -2.67
CA GLU A 107 -3.50 13.87 -3.56
C GLU A 107 -3.96 15.15 -2.89
N ILE A 108 -3.14 16.19 -3.01
CA ILE A 108 -3.42 17.54 -2.54
C ILE A 108 -3.22 18.47 -3.73
N MET A 109 -4.20 19.33 -4.02
CA MET A 109 -4.11 20.32 -5.09
C MET A 109 -4.52 21.70 -4.58
N ARG A 110 -3.73 22.74 -4.88
CA ARG A 110 -4.06 24.12 -4.48
C ARG A 110 -5.27 24.64 -5.26
N ALA A 111 -6.19 25.28 -4.54
CA ALA A 111 -7.39 25.92 -5.09
C ALA A 111 -7.42 27.46 -4.91
N CYS A 112 -6.62 28.02 -4.00
CA CYS A 112 -6.50 29.49 -3.82
C CYS A 112 -5.46 30.10 -4.76
N PHE A 113 -5.85 31.12 -5.54
CA PHE A 113 -4.97 31.78 -6.51
C PHE A 113 -4.91 33.31 -6.37
N THR A 114 -5.76 33.90 -5.52
CA THR A 114 -5.79 35.35 -5.28
C THR A 114 -5.74 35.71 -3.80
N ASP A 115 -5.27 36.92 -3.47
CA ASP A 115 -5.28 37.47 -2.11
C ASP A 115 -6.69 37.51 -1.47
N SER A 116 -7.73 37.61 -2.30
CA SER A 116 -9.12 37.54 -1.84
C SER A 116 -9.46 36.14 -1.35
N ASP A 117 -9.05 35.10 -2.08
CA ASP A 117 -9.34 33.70 -1.72
C ASP A 117 -8.70 33.36 -0.38
N TYR A 118 -7.43 33.74 -0.20
CA TYR A 118 -6.69 33.53 1.05
C TYR A 118 -7.31 34.25 2.25
N LYS A 119 -8.03 35.36 2.05
CA LYS A 119 -8.67 36.11 3.13
C LYS A 119 -10.05 35.56 3.50
N LYS A 120 -10.72 34.88 2.56
CA LYS A 120 -12.12 34.44 2.72
C LYS A 120 -12.24 33.00 3.19
N HIS A 121 -11.23 32.18 2.96
CA HIS A 121 -11.32 30.74 3.19
C HIS A 121 -10.18 30.22 4.05
N SER A 122 -10.53 29.37 5.02
CA SER A 122 -9.59 28.70 5.92
C SER A 122 -8.95 27.46 5.30
N HIS A 123 -9.58 26.88 4.28
CA HIS A 123 -9.11 25.71 3.55
C HIS A 123 -9.00 26.02 2.06
N CYS A 124 -7.80 25.80 1.51
CA CYS A 124 -7.37 26.29 0.20
C CYS A 124 -6.88 25.16 -0.72
N GLN A 125 -7.13 23.91 -0.34
CA GLN A 125 -6.70 22.73 -1.08
C GLN A 125 -7.89 21.86 -1.41
N ASP A 126 -7.88 21.22 -2.57
CA ASP A 126 -8.67 20.00 -2.77
C ASP A 126 -7.79 18.83 -2.30
N GLU A 127 -8.31 18.04 -1.36
CA GLU A 127 -7.60 16.90 -0.80
C GLU A 127 -8.39 15.62 -1.07
N SER A 128 -7.70 14.59 -1.53
CA SER A 128 -8.27 13.25 -1.62
C SER A 128 -7.28 12.22 -1.08
N TRP A 129 -7.80 11.18 -0.44
CA TRP A 129 -6.97 10.06 -0.01
C TRP A 129 -7.78 8.78 0.07
N SER A 130 -7.12 7.64 -0.10
CA SER A 130 -7.73 6.34 0.05
C SER A 130 -6.83 5.39 0.83
N ILE A 131 -7.45 4.53 1.64
CA ILE A 131 -6.76 3.56 2.48
C ILE A 131 -7.39 2.20 2.27
N LEU A 132 -6.55 1.19 2.01
CA LEU A 132 -6.98 -0.20 1.94
C LEU A 132 -7.16 -0.80 3.34
N ASN A 133 -8.29 -1.47 3.53
CA ASN A 133 -8.55 -2.33 4.69
C ASN A 133 -8.80 -3.76 4.18
N ILE A 134 -8.10 -4.74 4.74
CA ILE A 134 -8.20 -6.14 4.30
C ILE A 134 -8.98 -6.93 5.35
N HIS A 135 -10.07 -7.55 4.93
CA HIS A 135 -10.85 -8.48 5.75
C HIS A 135 -10.64 -9.90 5.25
N ILE A 136 -10.30 -10.81 6.17
CA ILE A 136 -9.95 -12.18 5.85
C ILE A 136 -11.17 -13.06 6.09
N ILE A 137 -11.52 -13.87 5.10
CA ILE A 137 -12.66 -14.77 5.12
C ILE A 137 -12.11 -16.21 5.06
N ASP A 138 -12.30 -16.92 6.17
CA ASP A 138 -12.06 -18.37 6.27
C ASP A 138 -13.40 -19.08 6.06
N ASP A 139 -13.58 -19.68 4.89
CA ASP A 139 -14.74 -20.49 4.53
C ASP A 139 -14.43 -22.00 4.51
N GLY A 140 -13.30 -22.41 5.12
CA GLY A 140 -12.85 -23.81 5.18
C GLY A 140 -12.05 -24.27 3.96
N GLU A 141 -11.85 -23.41 2.97
CA GLU A 141 -10.98 -23.68 1.82
C GLU A 141 -9.49 -23.67 2.21
N GLN A 142 -8.64 -24.20 1.31
CA GLN A 142 -7.18 -24.18 1.52
C GLN A 142 -6.64 -22.76 1.70
N TYR A 143 -7.16 -21.81 0.92
CA TYR A 143 -6.74 -20.42 0.95
C TYR A 143 -7.89 -19.50 1.35
N TYR A 144 -7.58 -18.55 2.23
CA TYR A 144 -8.52 -17.54 2.69
C TYR A 144 -8.82 -16.54 1.59
N LYS A 145 -10.09 -16.16 1.46
CA LYS A 145 -10.49 -15.06 0.58
C LYS A 145 -10.23 -13.75 1.29
N TRP A 146 -9.77 -12.75 0.57
CA TRP A 146 -9.60 -11.40 1.10
C TRP A 146 -10.67 -10.49 0.51
N LYS A 147 -11.47 -9.88 1.39
CA LYS A 147 -12.32 -8.76 1.02
C LYS A 147 -11.52 -7.47 1.23
N LEU A 148 -11.08 -6.91 0.11
CA LEU A 148 -10.41 -5.62 0.02
C LEU A 148 -11.46 -4.53 0.14
N LEU A 149 -11.33 -3.65 1.13
CA LEU A 149 -12.19 -2.49 1.33
C LEU A 149 -11.35 -1.21 1.19
N THR A 150 -11.52 -0.51 0.08
CA THR A 150 -10.86 0.79 -0.13
C THR A 150 -11.80 1.88 0.35
N LYS A 151 -11.40 2.58 1.41
CA LYS A 151 -12.15 3.74 1.91
C LYS A 151 -11.49 5.01 1.38
N SER A 152 -12.22 5.71 0.52
CA SER A 152 -11.78 6.94 -0.13
C SER A 152 -12.46 8.15 0.52
N TYR A 153 -11.72 9.25 0.57
CA TYR A 153 -12.15 10.51 1.13
C TYR A 153 -11.85 11.62 0.13
N GLU A 154 -12.78 12.55 -0.01
CA GLU A 154 -12.60 13.78 -0.79
C GLU A 154 -13.01 14.96 0.08
N TRP A 155 -12.08 15.84 0.36
CA TRP A 155 -12.32 17.11 1.05
C TRP A 155 -12.11 18.24 0.04
N PRO A 156 -13.19 18.78 -0.53
CA PRO A 156 -13.11 19.90 -1.45
C PRO A 156 -12.59 21.14 -0.74
N SER A 157 -11.87 21.97 -1.49
CA SER A 157 -11.51 23.32 -1.08
C SER A 157 -12.73 24.13 -0.68
N PHE A 158 -12.53 25.10 0.22
CA PHE A 158 -13.55 26.05 0.67
C PHE A 158 -14.72 25.45 1.45
N GLU A 159 -14.68 24.15 1.75
CA GLU A 159 -15.68 23.46 2.55
C GLU A 159 -15.15 23.10 3.94
N ASP A 160 -16.03 23.09 4.93
CA ASP A 160 -15.68 22.59 6.25
C ASP A 160 -15.31 21.11 6.19
N LYS A 161 -14.34 20.69 7.00
CA LYS A 161 -13.84 19.30 7.02
C LYS A 161 -14.94 18.26 7.25
N GLU A 162 -16.01 18.62 7.97
CA GLU A 162 -17.17 17.74 8.20
C GLU A 162 -17.93 17.37 6.91
N LYS A 163 -17.76 18.16 5.84
CA LYS A 163 -18.35 17.89 4.52
C LYS A 163 -17.48 16.99 3.63
N THR A 164 -16.41 16.41 4.18
CA THR A 164 -15.60 15.40 3.48
C THR A 164 -16.51 14.28 2.99
N LYS A 165 -16.50 14.02 1.68
CA LYS A 165 -17.22 12.91 1.08
C LYS A 165 -16.46 11.62 1.36
N VAL A 166 -17.20 10.54 1.62
CA VAL A 166 -16.62 9.23 1.91
C VAL A 166 -17.25 8.19 1.00
N GLU A 167 -16.42 7.40 0.34
CA GLU A 167 -16.81 6.27 -0.49
C GLU A 167 -16.12 5.00 0.00
N ILE A 168 -16.80 3.86 -0.09
CA ILE A 168 -16.22 2.55 0.21
C ILE A 168 -16.43 1.65 -1.00
N ASN A 169 -15.33 1.24 -1.62
CA ASN A 169 -15.32 0.24 -2.67
C ASN A 169 -14.85 -1.09 -2.10
N SER A 170 -15.43 -2.19 -2.60
CA SER A 170 -15.07 -3.53 -2.13
C SER A 170 -14.87 -4.51 -3.26
N GLU A 171 -13.82 -5.31 -3.17
CA GLU A 171 -13.53 -6.43 -4.06
C GLU A 171 -13.17 -7.67 -3.22
N THR A 172 -13.49 -8.86 -3.71
CA THR A 172 -13.04 -10.11 -3.10
C THR A 172 -12.02 -10.79 -4.00
N VAL A 173 -10.86 -11.12 -3.45
CA VAL A 173 -9.75 -11.76 -4.16
C VAL A 173 -9.35 -13.06 -3.46
N ILE A 174 -8.76 -13.98 -4.22
CA ILE A 174 -8.26 -15.28 -3.74
C ILE A 174 -6.78 -15.39 -4.12
N PRO A 175 -5.90 -15.84 -3.20
CA PRO A 175 -4.47 -15.96 -3.49
C PRO A 175 -4.19 -16.78 -4.75
N PHE A 176 -3.13 -16.41 -5.48
CA PHE A 176 -2.61 -17.11 -6.66
C PHE A 176 -3.55 -17.13 -7.88
N GLN A 177 -4.68 -16.43 -7.82
CA GLN A 177 -5.52 -16.16 -8.97
C GLN A 177 -5.07 -14.83 -9.59
N GLN A 178 -4.03 -14.87 -10.42
CA GLN A 178 -3.60 -13.69 -11.16
C GLN A 178 -4.70 -13.28 -12.15
N LYS A 179 -5.02 -11.98 -12.18
CA LYS A 179 -5.76 -11.35 -13.29
C LYS A 179 -4.77 -10.94 -14.37
#